data_AF-A0A531MJL6-F1
#
_entry.id   AF-A0A531MJL6-F1
#
_cell.length_a   1.000
_cell.length_b   1.000
_cell.length_c   1.000
_cell.angle_alpha   90.00
_cell.angle_beta   90.00
_cell.angle_gamma   90.00
#
_symmetry.space_group_name_H-M   'P 1'
#
loop_
_entity.id
_entity.type
_entity.pdbx_description
1 polymer ?
#
loop_
_entity_poly.entity_id
_entity_poly.type
_entity_poly.pdbx_seq_one_letter_code
_entity_poly.pdbx_strand_id
1 'polypeptide(L)'
;LVTFPKAEGDRVGDYVLDVNDSLAITARLSSGALATIMASRYATGHGNDLSLALHGTKGAIKVETDGKVSRLSACLGDDVDQHRWRTLTPPDVKHNAQRFADALDTGRNGDPSFRRAAEMQKLIDAALESSATKLPVSIA
;
A
#
# COMPACT_ATOMS: atom_id res chain seq x y z
N LEU A 1 10.60 7.96 7.75
CA LEU A 1 10.39 6.70 8.50
C LEU A 1 10.63 6.96 9.98
N VAL A 2 9.98 6.22 10.86
CA VAL A 2 10.10 6.36 12.32
C VAL A 2 10.15 4.98 12.97
N THR A 3 11.06 4.82 13.92
CA THR A 3 11.16 3.71 14.87
C THR A 3 10.84 4.27 16.25
N PHE A 4 9.87 3.70 16.95
CA PHE A 4 9.54 4.09 18.32
C PHE A 4 10.29 3.21 19.33
N PRO A 5 10.54 3.72 20.56
CA PRO A 5 11.05 2.89 21.64
C PRO A 5 10.07 1.77 21.99
N LYS A 6 10.58 0.54 22.12
CA LYS A 6 9.75 -0.67 22.31
C LYS A 6 10.07 -1.44 23.59
N ALA A 7 11.30 -1.32 24.07
CA ALA A 7 11.79 -2.00 25.27
C ALA A 7 12.90 -1.17 25.90
N GLU A 8 13.28 -1.48 27.15
CA GLU A 8 14.44 -0.86 27.77
C GLU A 8 15.69 -1.10 26.91
N GLY A 9 16.38 -0.02 26.54
CA GLY A 9 17.52 -0.07 25.62
C GLY A 9 17.20 -0.55 24.20
N ASP A 10 15.93 -0.56 23.79
CA ASP A 10 15.45 -1.04 22.49
C ASP A 10 15.97 -2.45 22.12
N ARG A 11 16.00 -3.35 23.12
CA ARG A 11 16.51 -4.71 22.97
C ARG A 11 15.62 -5.74 23.67
N VAL A 12 15.50 -6.91 23.06
CA VAL A 12 14.92 -8.11 23.71
C VAL A 12 15.86 -9.29 23.47
N GLY A 13 16.44 -9.84 24.55
CA GLY A 13 17.50 -10.84 24.41
C GLY A 13 18.65 -10.29 23.57
N ASP A 14 19.00 -10.98 22.48
CA ASP A 14 20.06 -10.55 21.55
C ASP A 14 19.56 -9.68 20.38
N TYR A 15 18.27 -9.39 20.31
CA TYR A 15 17.66 -8.67 19.20
C TYR A 15 17.57 -7.17 19.47
N VAL A 16 18.20 -6.36 18.61
CA VAL A 16 18.03 -4.91 18.57
C VAL A 16 16.73 -4.59 17.83
N LEU A 17 15.91 -3.71 18.38
CA LEU A 17 14.59 -3.36 17.86
C LEU A 17 14.64 -2.13 16.94
N ASP A 18 15.49 -2.18 15.91
CA ASP A 18 15.82 -1.07 14.99
C ASP A 18 14.87 -0.92 13.79
N VAL A 19 13.98 -1.90 13.57
CA VAL A 19 13.06 -1.91 12.44
C VAL A 19 12.02 -0.78 12.56
N ASN A 20 11.83 -0.05 11.46
CA ASN A 20 10.83 1.01 11.35
C ASN A 20 9.42 0.51 11.68
N ASP A 21 8.68 1.30 12.47
CA ASP A 21 7.30 1.03 12.86
C ASP A 21 6.30 1.73 11.96
N SER A 22 6.69 2.93 11.49
CA SER A 22 5.82 3.81 10.73
C SER A 22 6.56 4.50 9.59
N LEU A 23 5.83 4.71 8.50
CA LEU A 23 6.27 5.52 7.37
C LEU A 23 5.15 6.46 6.93
N ALA A 24 5.58 7.64 6.49
CA ALA A 24 4.75 8.60 5.78
C ALA A 24 5.53 9.05 4.56
N ILE A 25 4.92 8.93 3.38
CA ILE A 25 5.50 9.31 2.09
C ILE A 25 4.56 10.31 1.43
N THR A 26 5.13 11.39 0.90
CA THR A 26 4.47 12.23 -0.11
C THR A 26 5.19 11.99 -1.43
N ALA A 27 4.43 11.73 -2.50
CA ALA A 27 5.01 11.33 -3.77
C ALA A 27 4.27 11.96 -4.96
N ARG A 28 5.00 12.11 -6.07
CA ARG A 28 4.45 12.38 -7.39
C ARG A 28 4.52 11.09 -8.21
N LEU A 29 3.38 10.56 -8.62
CA LEU A 29 3.33 9.37 -9.48
C LEU A 29 3.74 9.74 -10.92
N SER A 30 4.11 8.75 -11.72
CA SER A 30 4.43 8.95 -13.15
C SER A 30 3.28 9.56 -13.95
N SER A 31 2.04 9.37 -13.50
CA SER A 31 0.84 10.03 -14.05
C SER A 31 0.72 11.52 -13.71
N GLY A 32 1.60 12.05 -12.85
CA GLY A 32 1.48 13.40 -12.29
C GLY A 32 0.57 13.49 -11.07
N ALA A 33 -0.11 12.40 -10.67
CA ALA A 33 -0.95 12.39 -9.47
C ALA A 33 -0.13 12.62 -8.19
N LEU A 34 -0.68 13.38 -7.26
CA LEU A 34 -0.16 13.49 -5.90
C LEU A 34 -0.60 12.27 -5.10
N ALA A 35 0.32 11.65 -4.37
CA ALA A 35 0.03 10.53 -3.49
C ALA A 35 0.55 10.79 -2.08
N THR A 36 -0.25 10.38 -1.09
CA THR A 36 0.16 10.27 0.31
C THR A 36 0.02 8.82 0.71
N ILE A 37 1.09 8.25 1.26
CA ILE A 37 1.13 6.85 1.70
C ILE A 37 1.52 6.85 3.16
N MET A 38 0.73 6.15 3.98
CA MET A 38 1.03 5.91 5.39
C MET A 38 0.94 4.42 5.65
N ALA A 39 1.90 3.89 6.40
CA ALA A 39 1.80 2.56 6.99
C ALA A 39 2.35 2.64 8.41
N SER A 40 1.69 1.97 9.36
CA SER A 40 2.04 2.01 10.77
C SER A 40 1.66 0.72 11.46
N ARG A 41 2.61 0.12 12.20
CA ARG A 41 2.33 -0.94 13.18
C ARG A 41 1.97 -0.36 14.57
N TYR A 42 2.09 0.95 14.71
CA TYR A 42 1.84 1.72 15.93
C TYR A 42 0.49 2.48 15.88
N ALA A 43 -0.43 2.06 15.01
CA ALA A 43 -1.76 2.65 14.89
C ALA A 43 -2.77 1.92 15.80
N THR A 44 -2.77 2.26 17.10
CA THR A 44 -3.63 1.61 18.10
C THR A 44 -5.10 1.57 17.66
N GLY A 45 -5.71 0.39 17.74
CA GLY A 45 -7.10 0.15 17.32
C GLY A 45 -7.24 -0.42 15.92
N HIS A 46 -6.19 -0.34 15.09
CA HIS A 46 -6.14 -0.99 13.77
C HIS A 46 -5.44 -2.34 13.87
N GLY A 47 -6.05 -3.38 13.30
CA GLY A 47 -5.55 -4.75 13.35
C GLY A 47 -4.90 -5.18 12.05
N ASN A 48 -5.62 -5.03 10.93
CA ASN A 48 -5.14 -5.37 9.60
C ASN A 48 -5.82 -4.49 8.54
N ASP A 49 -5.87 -3.20 8.85
CA ASP A 49 -6.61 -2.22 8.09
C ASP A 49 -5.84 -1.77 6.85
N LEU A 50 -6.54 -1.69 5.72
CA LEU A 50 -6.03 -1.06 4.51
C LEU A 50 -7.13 -0.15 3.95
N SER A 51 -6.76 1.09 3.65
CA SER A 51 -7.60 2.07 2.98
C SER A 51 -6.84 2.68 1.81
N LEU A 52 -7.47 2.70 0.64
CA LEU A 52 -6.95 3.29 -0.58
C LEU A 52 -8.04 4.13 -1.22
N ALA A 53 -7.76 5.41 -1.47
CA ALA A 53 -8.65 6.30 -2.21
C ALA A 53 -7.93 6.86 -3.43
N LEU A 54 -8.61 6.87 -4.57
CA LEU A 54 -8.13 7.50 -5.80
C LEU A 54 -9.17 8.51 -6.26
N HIS A 55 -8.71 9.72 -6.54
CA HIS A 55 -9.55 10.82 -6.98
C HIS A 55 -9.04 11.31 -8.34
N GLY A 56 -9.97 11.46 -9.28
CA GLY A 56 -9.69 11.99 -10.60
C GLY A 56 -10.80 12.93 -11.07
N THR A 57 -10.63 13.47 -12.26
CA THR A 57 -11.57 14.44 -12.83
C THR A 57 -12.92 13.85 -13.24
N LYS A 58 -13.00 12.51 -13.36
CA LYS A 58 -14.23 11.79 -13.74
C LYS A 58 -14.90 11.07 -12.58
N GLY A 59 -14.40 11.28 -11.36
CA GLY A 59 -14.91 10.64 -10.16
C GLY A 59 -13.81 10.04 -9.29
N ALA A 60 -14.23 9.22 -8.34
CA ALA A 60 -13.35 8.66 -7.32
C ALA A 60 -13.73 7.22 -6.96
N ILE A 61 -12.74 6.46 -6.50
CA ILE A 61 -12.91 5.12 -5.94
C ILE A 61 -12.25 5.02 -4.58
N LYS A 62 -12.80 4.16 -3.72
CA LYS A 62 -12.28 3.89 -2.39
C LYS A 62 -12.36 2.39 -2.11
N VAL A 63 -11.25 1.81 -1.65
CA VAL A 63 -11.15 0.42 -1.19
C VAL A 63 -10.79 0.45 0.28
N GLU A 64 -11.54 -0.30 1.08
CA GLU A 64 -11.32 -0.44 2.52
C GLU A 64 -11.41 -1.90 2.92
N THR A 65 -10.56 -2.33 3.85
CA THR A 65 -10.63 -3.66 4.47
C THR A 65 -10.07 -3.61 5.88
N ASP A 66 -10.61 -4.44 6.77
CA ASP A 66 -10.09 -4.72 8.12
C ASP A 66 -9.36 -6.08 8.18
N GLY A 67 -9.11 -6.68 7.02
CA GLY A 67 -8.56 -8.03 6.88
C GLY A 67 -9.61 -9.15 6.93
N LYS A 68 -10.88 -8.83 7.20
CA LYS A 68 -12.00 -9.79 7.23
C LYS A 68 -13.04 -9.45 6.16
N VAL A 69 -13.44 -8.19 6.08
CA VAL A 69 -14.44 -7.68 5.14
C VAL A 69 -13.80 -6.60 4.29
N SER A 70 -13.96 -6.72 2.97
CA SER A 70 -13.50 -5.71 2.02
C SER A 70 -14.69 -4.97 1.41
N ARG A 71 -14.55 -3.65 1.22
CA ARG A 71 -15.55 -2.80 0.59
C ARG A 71 -14.91 -1.99 -0.53
N LEU A 72 -15.51 -2.05 -1.71
CA LEU A 72 -15.24 -1.14 -2.82
C LEU A 72 -16.40 -0.15 -2.92
N SER A 73 -16.09 1.14 -2.95
CA SER A 73 -17.07 2.20 -3.18
C SER A 73 -16.59 3.15 -4.27
N ALA A 74 -17.52 3.77 -4.99
CA ALA A 74 -17.21 4.73 -6.04
C ALA A 74 -18.21 5.89 -6.07
N CYS A 75 -17.73 7.04 -6.55
CA CYS A 75 -18.50 8.23 -6.86
C CYS A 75 -18.20 8.58 -8.32
N LEU A 76 -19.13 8.29 -9.24
CA LEU A 76 -18.92 8.30 -10.69
C LEU A 76 -20.13 8.90 -11.42
N GLY A 77 -19.91 9.51 -12.59
CA GLY A 77 -21.01 10.06 -13.41
C GLY A 77 -21.81 11.13 -12.66
N ASP A 78 -23.13 11.09 -12.76
CA ASP A 78 -24.05 12.05 -12.11
C ASP A 78 -23.92 12.07 -10.57
N ASP A 79 -23.34 11.03 -9.98
CA ASP A 79 -23.10 11.00 -8.54
C ASP A 79 -22.01 11.98 -8.09
N VAL A 80 -21.12 12.44 -9.01
CA VAL A 80 -20.01 13.35 -8.69
C VAL A 80 -20.53 14.70 -8.21
N ASP A 81 -21.42 15.34 -8.96
CA ASP A 81 -21.99 16.65 -8.60
C ASP A 81 -22.93 16.56 -7.38
N GLN A 82 -23.39 15.36 -7.07
CA GLN A 82 -24.27 15.06 -5.95
C GLN A 82 -23.51 14.55 -4.71
N HIS A 83 -22.17 14.41 -4.82
CA HIS A 83 -21.28 13.85 -3.80
C HIS A 83 -21.72 12.47 -3.28
N ARG A 84 -22.31 11.64 -4.16
CA ARG A 84 -22.93 10.38 -3.77
C ARG A 84 -21.95 9.22 -3.95
N TRP A 85 -21.70 8.47 -2.87
CA TRP A 85 -20.88 7.27 -2.93
C TRP A 85 -21.75 6.02 -2.96
N ARG A 86 -21.45 5.10 -3.87
CA ARG A 86 -22.13 3.80 -3.98
C ARG A 86 -21.16 2.67 -3.70
N THR A 87 -21.60 1.67 -2.94
CA THR A 87 -20.88 0.41 -2.80
C THR A 87 -20.97 -0.35 -4.11
N LEU A 88 -19.85 -0.86 -4.60
CA LEU A 88 -19.78 -1.72 -5.76
C LEU A 88 -19.50 -3.16 -5.32
N THR A 89 -20.08 -4.12 -6.03
CA THR A 89 -19.72 -5.53 -5.90
C THR A 89 -18.53 -5.78 -6.82
N PRO A 90 -17.32 -6.06 -6.29
CA PRO A 90 -16.19 -6.39 -7.12
C PRO A 90 -16.41 -7.75 -7.81
N PRO A 91 -15.87 -7.96 -9.02
CA PRO A 91 -15.85 -9.28 -9.62
C PRO A 91 -14.95 -10.23 -8.82
N ASP A 92 -15.17 -11.53 -8.95
CA ASP A 92 -14.28 -12.53 -8.38
C ASP A 92 -12.87 -12.41 -8.96
N VAL A 93 -11.88 -12.47 -8.07
CA VAL A 93 -10.47 -12.42 -8.44
C VAL A 93 -9.75 -13.67 -7.94
N LYS A 94 -8.82 -14.18 -8.75
CA LYS A 94 -7.97 -15.30 -8.34
C LYS A 94 -7.08 -14.88 -7.18
N HIS A 95 -7.10 -15.66 -6.10
CA HIS A 95 -6.15 -15.55 -4.99
C HIS A 95 -4.72 -15.85 -5.45
N ASN A 96 -3.73 -15.32 -4.72
CA ASN A 96 -2.31 -15.51 -5.05
C ASN A 96 -1.89 -16.99 -5.07
N ALA A 97 -2.44 -17.83 -4.18
CA ALA A 97 -2.17 -19.26 -4.17
C ALA A 97 -2.64 -19.95 -5.46
N GLN A 98 -3.84 -19.60 -5.96
CA GLN A 98 -4.34 -20.13 -7.23
C GLN A 98 -3.49 -19.64 -8.40
N ARG A 99 -3.13 -18.35 -8.41
CA ARG A 99 -2.24 -17.78 -9.46
C ARG A 99 -0.90 -18.50 -9.51
N PHE A 100 -0.37 -18.88 -8.34
CA PHE A 100 0.88 -19.63 -8.23
C PHE A 100 0.73 -21.06 -8.78
N ALA A 101 -0.31 -21.79 -8.39
CA ALA A 101 -0.59 -23.12 -8.94
C ALA A 101 -0.77 -23.09 -10.47
N ASP A 102 -1.56 -22.14 -10.99
CA ASP A 102 -1.76 -21.96 -12.43
C ASP A 102 -0.42 -21.72 -13.18
N ALA A 103 0.50 -20.96 -12.57
CA ALA A 103 1.81 -20.69 -13.16
C ALA A 103 2.69 -21.95 -13.24
N LEU A 104 2.60 -22.83 -12.24
CA LEU A 104 3.28 -24.13 -12.25
C LEU A 104 2.69 -25.05 -13.32
N ASP A 105 1.37 -25.17 -13.37
CA ASP A 105 0.68 -26.06 -14.30
C ASP A 105 0.88 -25.65 -15.77
N THR A 106 0.88 -24.35 -16.04
CA THR A 106 1.01 -23.83 -17.40
C THR A 106 2.46 -23.62 -17.84
N GLY A 107 3.42 -23.65 -16.91
CA GLY A 107 4.81 -23.27 -17.16
C GLY A 107 4.99 -21.79 -17.57
N ARG A 108 3.97 -20.94 -17.34
CA ARG A 108 3.99 -19.52 -17.70
C ARG A 108 4.01 -18.68 -16.43
N ASN A 109 4.94 -17.73 -16.37
CA ASN A 109 5.06 -16.86 -15.21
C ASN A 109 3.82 -15.98 -15.03
N GLY A 110 3.31 -15.90 -13.80
CA GLY A 110 2.17 -15.08 -13.43
C GLY A 110 2.55 -13.66 -12.98
N ASP A 111 1.54 -12.93 -12.51
CA ASP A 111 1.69 -11.64 -11.83
C ASP A 111 1.16 -11.74 -10.38
N PRO A 112 1.85 -11.15 -9.37
CA PRO A 112 3.11 -10.39 -9.47
C PRO A 112 4.34 -11.27 -9.77
N SER A 113 5.25 -10.76 -10.60
CA SER A 113 6.53 -11.42 -10.94
C SER A 113 7.69 -10.93 -10.06
N PHE A 114 8.83 -11.65 -10.06
CA PHE A 114 10.06 -11.14 -9.42
C PHE A 114 10.56 -9.83 -10.00
N ARG A 115 10.35 -9.58 -11.29
CA ARG A 115 10.66 -8.25 -11.87
C ARG A 115 9.81 -7.17 -11.21
N ARG A 116 8.51 -7.42 -11.03
CA ARG A 116 7.62 -6.49 -10.32
C ARG A 116 8.06 -6.30 -8.86
N ALA A 117 8.50 -7.36 -8.18
CA ALA A 117 9.03 -7.26 -6.82
C ALA A 117 10.31 -6.40 -6.76
N ALA A 118 11.24 -6.57 -7.70
CA ALA A 118 12.45 -5.76 -7.79
C ALA A 118 12.14 -4.27 -8.03
N GLU A 119 11.15 -3.96 -8.89
CA GLU A 119 10.69 -2.58 -9.07
C GLU A 119 10.05 -2.00 -7.81
N MET A 120 9.31 -2.81 -7.04
CA MET A 120 8.78 -2.38 -5.74
C MET A 120 9.89 -2.15 -4.72
N GLN A 121 10.98 -2.93 -4.76
CA GLN A 121 12.12 -2.74 -3.87
C GLN A 121 12.79 -1.38 -4.08
N LYS A 122 12.89 -0.89 -5.32
CA LYS A 122 13.43 0.46 -5.59
C LYS A 122 12.65 1.57 -4.87
N LEU A 123 11.33 1.43 -4.73
CA LEU A 123 10.50 2.38 -3.97
C LEU A 123 10.82 2.34 -2.47
N ILE A 124 11.05 1.15 -1.93
CA ILE A 124 11.43 0.96 -0.53
C ILE A 124 12.79 1.61 -0.28
N ASP A 125 13.76 1.36 -1.15
CA ASP A 125 15.12 1.91 -1.05
C ASP A 125 15.10 3.45 -1.15
N ALA A 126 14.33 4.00 -2.09
CA ALA A 126 14.15 5.44 -2.22
C ALA A 126 13.50 6.09 -0.99
N ALA A 127 12.56 5.39 -0.33
CA ALA A 127 11.96 5.89 0.90
C ALA A 127 12.97 5.93 2.06
N LEU A 128 13.85 4.93 2.16
CA LEU A 128 14.95 4.91 3.13
C LEU A 128 15.93 6.07 2.86
N GLU A 129 16.38 6.23 1.61
CA GLU A 129 17.28 7.31 1.20
C GLU A 129 16.68 8.70 1.47
N SER A 130 15.41 8.91 1.09
CA SER A 130 14.71 10.17 1.35
C SER A 130 14.61 10.48 2.84
N SER A 131 14.35 9.46 3.67
CA SER A 131 14.28 9.64 5.13
C SER A 131 15.63 9.94 5.77
N ALA A 132 16.73 9.40 5.22
CA ALA A 132 18.09 9.67 5.69
C ALA A 132 18.57 11.07 5.28
N THR A 133 18.37 11.45 4.01
CA THR A 133 18.85 12.71 3.44
C THR A 133 17.94 13.90 3.70
N LYS A 134 16.68 13.65 4.06
CA LYS A 134 15.61 14.66 4.16
C LYS A 134 15.31 15.37 2.84
N LEU A 135 15.60 14.70 1.72
CA LEU A 135 15.37 15.22 0.37
C LEU A 135 14.43 14.32 -0.44
N PRO A 136 13.72 14.86 -1.46
CA PRO A 136 12.99 14.05 -2.41
C PRO A 136 13.94 13.15 -3.23
N VAL A 137 13.53 11.91 -3.49
CA VAL A 137 14.27 10.95 -4.33
C VAL A 137 13.43 10.61 -5.56
N SER A 138 14.07 10.63 -6.74
CA SER A 138 13.43 10.21 -8.00
C SER A 138 13.68 8.72 -8.22
N ILE A 139 12.63 8.00 -8.60
CA ILE A 139 12.70 6.57 -8.89
C ILE A 139 12.62 6.40 -10.41
N ALA A 140 13.63 5.73 -10.98
CA ALA A 140 13.75 5.45 -12.41
C ALA A 140 13.21 4.06 -12.78
#